data_AF-A0A921SNE6-F1
#
_entry.id   AF-A0A921SNE6-F1
#
_cell.length_a   1.000
_cell.length_b   1.000
_cell.length_c   1.000
_cell.angle_alpha   90.00
_cell.angle_beta   90.00
_cell.angle_gamma   90.00
#
_symmetry.space_group_name_H-M   'P 1'
#
loop_
_entity.id
_entity.type
_entity.pdbx_description
1 polymer ?
#
loop_
_entity_poly.entity_id
_entity_poly.type
_entity_poly.pdbx_seq_one_letter_code
_entity_poly.pdbx_strand_id
1 'polypeptide(L)' 'REGPVAIDCVVSGVSPVSMTVGYVIAEPDGSVAYTVAETEVVFVDSRTGRARRIRDDERAEISAHVGDPVTLRHV' A
#
# COMPACT_ATOMS: atom_id res chain seq x y z
N ARG A 1 -0.81 19.03 -15.14
CA ARG A 1 -2.17 19.09 -15.71
C ARG A 1 -3.15 19.20 -14.56
N GLU A 2 -4.24 19.94 -14.72
CA GLU A 2 -5.36 19.93 -13.77
C GLU A 2 -6.36 18.83 -14.19
N GLY A 3 -6.70 17.93 -13.27
CA GLY A 3 -7.58 16.78 -13.52
C GLY A 3 -7.32 15.61 -12.57
N PRO A 4 -8.21 14.61 -12.53
CA PRO A 4 -8.01 13.41 -11.72
C PRO A 4 -6.83 12.59 -12.23
N VAL A 5 -6.13 11.93 -11.32
CA VAL A 5 -5.11 10.91 -11.60
C VAL A 5 -5.62 9.55 -11.16
N ALA A 6 -5.22 8.49 -11.85
CA ALA A 6 -5.40 7.14 -11.34
C ALA A 6 -4.31 6.83 -10.32
N ILE A 7 -4.70 6.11 -9.26
CA ILE A 7 -3.78 5.58 -8.26
C ILE A 7 -4.08 4.10 -8.13
N ASP A 8 -3.24 3.27 -8.74
CA ASP A 8 -3.30 1.83 -8.56
C ASP A 8 -2.50 1.47 -7.31
N CYS A 9 -3.13 0.71 -6.41
CA CYS A 9 -2.54 0.32 -5.14
C CYS A 9 -2.46 -1.20 -4.99
N VAL A 10 -1.39 -1.65 -4.34
CA VAL A 10 -1.16 -3.07 -4.03
C VAL A 10 -0.60 -3.19 -2.63
N VAL A 11 -1.13 -4.12 -1.84
CA VAL A 11 -0.42 -4.57 -0.63
C VAL A 11 0.69 -5.51 -1.10
N SER A 12 1.94 -5.09 -0.93
CA SER A 12 3.11 -5.85 -1.39
C SER A 12 3.78 -6.66 -0.28
N GLY A 13 3.35 -6.47 0.97
CA GLY A 13 3.90 -7.20 2.11
C GLY A 13 3.08 -7.03 3.37
N VAL A 14 3.14 -8.03 4.25
CA VAL A 14 2.53 -8.00 5.58
C VAL A 14 3.49 -8.59 6.60
N SER A 15 3.77 -7.82 7.65
CA SER A 15 4.54 -8.22 8.82
C SER A 15 3.62 -8.42 10.03
N PRO A 16 4.11 -8.85 11.20
CA PRO A 16 3.28 -8.94 12.40
C PRO A 16 2.72 -7.60 12.91
N VAL A 17 3.25 -6.46 12.49
CA VAL A 17 2.89 -5.12 13.03
C VAL A 17 2.62 -4.06 11.95
N SER A 18 2.95 -4.36 10.69
CA SER A 18 2.83 -3.43 9.57
C SER A 18 2.40 -4.13 8.28
N MET A 19 1.94 -3.34 7.31
CA MET A 19 1.82 -3.75 5.92
C MET A 19 2.47 -2.73 5.00
N THR A 20 2.97 -3.21 3.87
CA THR A 20 3.56 -2.37 2.83
C THR A 20 2.56 -2.18 1.70
N VAL A 21 2.34 -0.94 1.30
CA VAL A 21 1.44 -0.57 0.19
C VAL A 21 2.25 0.14 -0.88
N GLY A 22 2.27 -0.43 -2.08
CA GLY A 22 2.83 0.20 -3.28
C GLY A 22 1.76 0.97 -4.05
N TYR A 23 2.18 2.03 -4.73
CA TYR A 23 1.32 2.90 -5.54
C TYR A 23 1.95 3.19 -6.90
N VAL A 24 1.12 3.18 -7.94
CA VAL A 24 1.43 3.76 -9.25
C VAL A 24 0.48 4.93 -9.47
N ILE A 25 1.02 6.13 -9.68
CA ILE A 25 0.24 7.34 -9.92
C ILE A 25 0.39 7.70 -11.40
N ALA A 26 -0.72 7.70 -12.13
CA ALA A 26 -0.72 7.77 -13.59
C ALA A 26 -1.90 8.57 -14.16
N GLU A 27 -1.85 8.84 -15.47
CA GLU A 27 -3.03 9.21 -16.25
C GLU A 27 -4.10 8.11 -16.13
N PRO A 28 -5.42 8.44 -16.10
CA PRO A 28 -6.48 7.46 -15.94
C PRO A 28 -6.54 6.35 -17.01
N ASP A 29 -5.98 6.61 -18.20
CA ASP A 29 -5.87 5.64 -19.28
C ASP A 29 -4.57 4.81 -19.23
N GLY A 30 -3.73 5.03 -18.20
CA GLY A 30 -2.45 4.35 -18.02
C GLY A 30 -1.35 4.79 -18.99
N SER A 31 -1.59 5.82 -19.82
CA SER A 31 -0.65 6.24 -20.87
C SER A 31 0.66 6.82 -20.34
N VAL A 32 0.60 7.49 -19.17
CA VAL A 32 1.75 8.11 -18.51
C VAL A 32 1.70 7.80 -17.03
N ALA A 33 2.74 7.13 -16.52
CA ALA A 33 2.96 7.02 -15.09
C ALA A 33 3.86 8.19 -14.64
N TYR A 34 3.40 8.96 -13.65
CA TYR A 34 4.09 10.14 -13.16
C TYR A 34 5.09 9.80 -12.06
N THR A 35 4.71 8.88 -11.18
CA THR A 35 5.56 8.42 -10.08
C THR A 35 5.09 7.08 -9.56
N VAL A 36 5.99 6.41 -8.88
CA VAL A 36 5.71 5.28 -8.00
C VAL A 36 6.00 5.69 -6.56
N ALA A 37 5.28 5.09 -5.61
CA ALA A 37 5.49 5.33 -4.20
C ALA A 37 5.27 4.05 -3.39
N GLU A 38 5.80 4.03 -2.18
CA GLU A 38 5.56 2.98 -1.21
C GLU A 38 5.24 3.62 0.15
N THR A 39 4.40 2.96 0.95
CA THR A 39 4.11 3.34 2.32
C THR A 39 4.11 2.12 3.21
N GLU A 40 4.73 2.23 4.38
CA GLU A 40 4.57 1.27 5.46
C GLU A 40 3.47 1.76 6.42
N VAL A 41 2.46 0.92 6.65
CA VAL A 41 1.32 1.20 7.52
C VAL A 41 1.46 0.38 8.80
N VAL A 42 1.62 1.04 9.94
CA VAL A 42 1.71 0.40 11.26
C VAL A 42 0.33 0.36 11.93
N PHE A 43 -0.01 -0.78 12.51
CA PHE A 43 -1.28 -0.96 13.22
C PHE A 43 -1.15 -0.48 14.66
N VAL A 44 -2.11 0.32 15.11
CA VAL A 44 -2.14 0.87 16.47
C VAL A 44 -3.42 0.48 17.21
N ASP A 45 -3.33 0.43 18.54
CA ASP A 45 -4.50 0.42 19.41
C ASP A 45 -5.14 1.82 19.41
N SER A 46 -6.41 1.91 19.04
CA SER A 46 -7.09 3.20 18.84
C SER A 46 -7.33 3.98 20.12
N ARG A 47 -7.29 3.34 21.30
CA ARG A 47 -7.46 4.02 22.58
C ARG A 47 -6.15 4.64 23.08
N THR A 48 -5.03 3.96 22.83
CA THR A 48 -3.73 4.31 23.42
C THR A 48 -2.74 4.88 22.41
N GLY A 49 -2.99 4.73 21.12
CA GLY A 49 -2.08 5.11 20.03
C GLY A 49 -0.81 4.24 19.95
N ARG A 50 -0.68 3.22 20.80
CA ARG A 50 0.50 2.35 20.81
C ARG A 50 0.43 1.36 19.65
N ALA A 51 1.59 1.07 19.05
CA ALA A 51 1.70 -0.02 18.09
C ALA A 51 1.18 -1.33 18.68
N ARG A 52 0.46 -2.08 17.87
CA ARG A 52 -0.06 -3.41 18.21
C ARG A 52 0.33 -4.39 17.12
N ARG A 53 0.25 -5.68 17.44
CA ARG A 53 0.28 -6.71 16.40
C ARG A 53 -1.02 -6.66 15.59
N ILE A 54 -0.89 -6.98 14.31
CA ILE A 54 -2.02 -7.35 13.45
C ILE A 54 -2.61 -8.63 14.03
N ARG A 55 -3.94 -8.67 14.17
CA ARG A 55 -4.64 -9.86 14.66
C ARG A 55 -4.55 -10.97 13.61
N ASP A 56 -4.66 -12.23 14.04
CA ASP A 56 -4.45 -13.36 13.12
C ASP A 56 -5.49 -13.40 11.99
N ASP A 57 -6.73 -12.99 12.26
CA ASP A 57 -7.81 -12.85 11.27
C ASP A 57 -7.54 -11.69 10.29
N GLU A 58 -7.20 -10.50 10.80
CA GLU A 58 -6.80 -9.36 9.97
C GLU A 58 -5.62 -9.72 9.05
N ARG A 59 -4.62 -10.42 9.60
CA ARG A 59 -3.44 -10.85 8.84
C ARG A 59 -3.79 -11.87 7.78
N ALA A 60 -4.66 -12.83 8.08
CA ALA A 60 -5.09 -13.84 7.11
C ALA A 60 -5.78 -13.18 5.90
N GLU A 61 -6.69 -12.24 6.15
CA GLU A 61 -7.37 -11.50 5.09
C GLU A 61 -6.40 -10.66 4.25
N ILE A 62 -5.51 -9.90 4.90
CA ILE A 62 -4.51 -9.11 4.17
C ILE A 62 -3.60 -10.02 3.33
N SER A 63 -3.14 -11.14 3.90
CA SER A 63 -2.22 -12.07 3.22
C SER A 63 -2.83 -12.67 1.95
N ALA A 64 -4.15 -12.87 1.92
CA ALA A 64 -4.85 -13.37 0.73
C ALA A 64 -4.85 -12.40 -0.45
N HIS A 65 -4.55 -11.12 -0.20
CA HIS A 65 -4.54 -10.05 -1.19
C HIS A 65 -3.14 -9.46 -1.45
N VAL A 66 -2.09 -10.09 -0.92
CA VAL A 66 -0.71 -9.66 -1.20
C VAL A 66 -0.37 -9.95 -2.65
N GLY A 67 0.01 -8.90 -3.38
CA GLY A 67 0.46 -8.97 -4.77
C GLY A 67 1.94 -8.66 -4.92
N ASP A 68 2.40 -8.58 -6.17
CA ASP A 68 3.78 -8.22 -6.47
C ASP A 68 4.08 -6.77 -6.07
N PRO A 69 5.29 -6.49 -5.55
CA PRO A 69 5.70 -5.13 -5.21
C PRO A 69 5.81 -4.24 -6.45
N VAL A 70 5.44 -2.96 -6.27
CA VAL A 70 5.74 -1.94 -7.27
C VAL A 70 7.25 -1.74 -7.34
N THR A 71 7.83 -1.82 -8.55
CA THR A 71 9.26 -1.58 -8.72
C THR A 71 9.54 -0.08 -8.58
N LEU A 72 10.19 0.31 -7.48
CA LEU A 72 10.65 1.68 -7.25
C LEU A 72 11.84 2.01 -8.15
N ARG A 73 11.55 2.35 -9.40
CA ARG A 73 12.48 2.97 -10.34
C ARG A 73 11.89 4.31 -10.76
N HIS A 74 12.77 5.27 -11.06
CA HIS A 74 12.32 6.51 -11.70
C HIS A 74 11.52 6.14 -12.96
N VAL A 75 10.29 6.64 -13.02
CA VAL A 75 9.35 6.43 -14.12
C VAL A 75 9.64 7.41 -15.24
#